data_AF-A0AA51X5W4-F1
#
_entry.id   AF-A0AA51X5W4-F1
#
_cell.length_a   1.000
_cell.length_b   1.000
_cell.length_c   1.000
_cell.angle_alpha   90.00
_cell.angle_beta   90.00
_cell.angle_gamma   90.00
#
_symmetry.space_group_name_H-M   'P 1'
#
loop_
_entity.id
_entity.type
_entity.pdbx_description
1 polymer ?
#
loop_
_entity_poly.entity_id
_entity_poly.type
_entity_poly.pdbx_seq_one_letter_code
_entity_poly.pdbx_strand_id
1 'polypeptide(L)'
;MSEFDPYQSSETTEISLADQLISEQNIWGTALGTFIGAFPGMLAYLLLLSFPMFAVVCYVVPGLSMGLFASFMGRGLTKIHRVVSALTGLVILLGIGYLLQLTSATIGLTLINCVIAAMLANRFLTREQADAVFDYQIGLTKLRK
;
A
#
# COMPACT_ATOMS: atom_id res chain seq x y z
N MET A 1 -45.73 -25.31 -23.46
CA MET A 1 -45.28 -23.91 -23.35
C MET A 1 -44.66 -23.77 -21.98
N SER A 2 -43.33 -23.80 -21.90
CA SER A 2 -42.59 -23.60 -20.65
C SER A 2 -42.76 -22.14 -20.23
N GLU A 3 -43.16 -21.92 -18.98
CA GLU A 3 -43.18 -20.61 -18.33
C GLU A 3 -41.83 -19.91 -18.53
N PHE A 4 -41.88 -18.76 -19.18
CA PHE A 4 -40.77 -17.81 -19.17
C PHE A 4 -40.73 -17.22 -17.77
N ASP A 5 -39.83 -17.72 -16.94
CA ASP A 5 -39.55 -17.14 -15.63
C ASP A 5 -38.54 -15.99 -15.83
N PRO A 6 -38.97 -14.71 -15.72
CA PRO A 6 -38.08 -13.57 -15.86
C PRO A 6 -37.10 -13.43 -14.67
N TYR A 7 -37.20 -14.30 -13.66
CA TYR A 7 -36.33 -14.38 -12.50
C TYR A 7 -35.38 -15.58 -12.53
N GLN A 8 -35.30 -16.33 -13.64
CA GLN A 8 -34.10 -17.13 -13.89
C GLN A 8 -32.93 -16.16 -14.06
N SER A 9 -32.32 -15.82 -12.93
CA SER A 9 -31.05 -15.12 -12.86
C SER A 9 -30.12 -15.87 -13.77
N SER A 10 -29.78 -15.24 -14.90
CA SER A 10 -28.63 -15.62 -15.69
C SER A 10 -27.52 -15.94 -14.70
N GLU A 11 -26.99 -17.16 -14.72
CA GLU A 11 -25.75 -17.50 -14.06
C GLU A 11 -24.61 -16.73 -14.75
N THR A 12 -24.67 -15.40 -14.71
CA THR A 12 -23.48 -14.57 -14.75
C THR A 12 -22.73 -15.00 -13.52
N THR A 13 -21.62 -15.70 -13.74
CA THR A 13 -20.57 -15.95 -12.77
C THR A 13 -20.06 -14.58 -12.30
N GLU A 14 -20.85 -13.88 -11.48
CA GLU A 14 -20.45 -12.67 -10.80
C GLU A 14 -19.36 -13.09 -9.84
N ILE A 15 -18.12 -12.90 -10.27
CA ILE A 15 -16.95 -13.04 -9.41
C ILE A 15 -17.25 -12.16 -8.20
N SER A 16 -17.30 -12.77 -7.01
CA SER A 16 -17.54 -12.07 -5.75
C SER A 16 -16.63 -10.84 -5.67
N LEU A 17 -17.17 -9.70 -5.26
CA LEU A 17 -16.44 -8.44 -5.15
C LEU A 17 -15.11 -8.61 -4.37
N ALA A 18 -15.09 -9.52 -3.39
CA ALA A 18 -13.89 -9.88 -2.64
C ALA A 18 -12.83 -10.59 -3.49
N ASP A 19 -13.22 -11.53 -4.35
CA ASP A 19 -12.30 -12.25 -5.23
C ASP A 19 -11.70 -11.32 -6.30
N GLN A 20 -12.51 -10.37 -6.80
CA GLN A 20 -12.01 -9.30 -7.67
C GLN A 20 -10.94 -8.46 -6.96
N LEU A 21 -11.23 -7.98 -5.75
CA LEU A 21 -10.31 -7.16 -4.95
C LEU A 21 -9.01 -7.91 -4.57
N ILE A 22 -9.06 -9.22 -4.37
CA ILE A 22 -7.88 -10.04 -4.10
C ILE A 22 -7.05 -10.24 -5.37
N SER A 23 -7.67 -10.48 -6.51
CA SER A 23 -6.97 -10.65 -7.79
C SER A 23 -6.22 -9.38 -8.24
N GLU A 24 -6.67 -8.21 -7.78
CA GLU A 24 -6.01 -6.93 -8.07
C GLU A 24 -4.74 -6.67 -7.25
N GLN A 25 -4.47 -7.47 -6.21
CA GLN A 25 -3.28 -7.30 -5.36
C GLN A 25 -2.02 -7.67 -6.12
N ASN A 26 -1.02 -6.78 -6.12
CA ASN A 26 0.26 -7.04 -6.76
C ASN A 26 1.43 -6.70 -5.82
N ILE A 27 2.11 -7.74 -5.35
CA ILE A 27 3.28 -7.62 -4.48
C ILE A 27 4.41 -6.87 -5.20
N TRP A 28 4.65 -7.17 -6.48
CA TRP A 28 5.67 -6.48 -7.28
C TRP A 28 5.29 -5.03 -7.53
N GLY A 29 4.00 -4.75 -7.74
CA GLY A 29 3.46 -3.40 -7.82
C GLY A 29 3.73 -2.59 -6.55
N THR A 30 3.66 -3.23 -5.37
CA THR A 30 3.95 -2.59 -4.07
C THR A 30 5.43 -2.23 -3.95
N ALA A 31 6.32 -3.14 -4.33
CA ALA A 31 7.76 -2.91 -4.31
C ALA A 31 8.16 -1.78 -5.28
N LEU A 32 7.63 -1.81 -6.51
CA LEU A 32 7.86 -0.78 -7.51
C LEU A 32 7.28 0.57 -7.09
N GLY A 33 6.07 0.58 -6.53
CA GLY A 33 5.46 1.79 -5.99
C GLY A 33 6.29 2.40 -4.86
N THR A 34 6.81 1.56 -3.95
CA THR A 34 7.72 2.02 -2.89
C THR A 34 9.01 2.61 -3.48
N PHE A 35 9.59 1.97 -4.50
CA PHE A 35 10.79 2.48 -5.18
C PHE A 35 10.56 3.83 -5.87
N ILE A 36 9.48 3.94 -6.63
CA ILE A 36 9.11 5.17 -7.34
C ILE A 36 8.78 6.27 -6.33
N GLY A 37 8.05 5.96 -5.27
CA GLY A 37 7.67 6.91 -4.22
C GLY A 37 8.85 7.42 -3.40
N ALA A 38 9.95 6.68 -3.31
CA ALA A 38 11.17 7.15 -2.64
C ALA A 38 11.80 8.35 -3.36
N PHE A 39 11.67 8.43 -4.68
CA PHE A 39 12.29 9.48 -5.50
C PHE A 39 11.74 10.90 -5.20
N PRO A 40 10.42 11.18 -5.33
CA PRO A 40 9.87 12.48 -5.00
C PRO A 40 9.97 12.78 -3.50
N GLY A 41 9.90 11.76 -2.65
CA GLY A 41 10.10 11.90 -1.20
C GLY A 41 11.50 12.40 -0.84
N MET A 42 12.53 11.83 -1.47
CA MET A 42 13.92 12.25 -1.30
C MET A 42 14.18 13.62 -1.91
N LEU A 43 13.59 13.91 -3.07
CA LEU A 43 13.74 15.20 -3.75
C LEU A 43 13.13 16.34 -2.93
N ALA A 44 11.97 16.11 -2.32
CA ALA A 44 11.35 17.04 -1.37
C ALA A 44 12.22 17.23 -0.11
N TYR A 45 12.78 16.16 0.44
CA TYR A 45 13.70 16.24 1.57
C TYR A 45 14.94 17.09 1.25
N LEU A 46 15.57 16.89 0.09
CA LEU A 46 16.76 17.65 -0.33
C LEU A 46 16.46 19.13 -0.55
N LEU A 47 15.32 19.48 -1.17
CA LEU A 47 14.92 20.87 -1.39
C LEU A 47 14.66 21.63 -0.08
N LEU A 48 14.15 20.94 0.93
CA LEU A 48 13.72 21.54 2.19
C LEU A 48 14.81 21.49 3.28
N LEU A 49 15.93 20.81 3.04
CA LEU A 49 17.07 20.72 3.96
C LEU A 49 17.60 22.11 4.38
N SER A 50 17.49 23.10 3.49
CA SER A 50 17.93 24.49 3.72
C SER A 50 17.06 25.26 4.73
N PHE A 51 15.90 24.73 5.12
CA PHE A 51 14.95 25.40 6.02
C PHE A 51 14.87 24.68 7.38
N PRO A 52 15.59 25.14 8.42
CA PRO A 52 15.70 24.42 9.69
C PRO A 52 14.38 24.24 10.45
N MET A 53 13.39 25.14 10.26
CA MET A 53 12.06 24.97 10.87
C MET A 53 11.26 23.79 10.32
N PHE A 54 11.60 23.29 9.12
CA PHE A 54 10.87 22.20 8.47
C PHE A 54 11.58 20.86 8.55
N ALA A 55 12.80 20.80 9.09
CA ALA A 55 13.64 19.61 9.11
C ALA A 55 12.89 18.37 9.62
N VAL A 56 12.20 18.47 10.76
CA VAL A 56 11.46 17.36 11.38
C VAL A 56 10.29 16.87 10.51
N VAL A 57 9.54 17.78 9.89
CA VAL A 57 8.40 17.44 9.03
C VAL A 57 8.88 16.82 7.71
N CYS A 58 9.97 17.34 7.16
CA CYS A 58 10.54 16.89 5.90
C CYS A 58 11.15 15.48 5.99
N TYR A 59 11.56 15.06 7.19
CA TYR A 59 12.06 13.70 7.41
C TYR A 59 11.01 12.61 7.23
N VAL A 60 9.73 12.95 7.34
CA VAL A 60 8.61 12.00 7.24
C VAL A 60 8.10 11.87 5.80
N VAL A 61 8.39 12.87 4.96
CA VAL A 61 7.95 12.97 3.57
C VAL A 61 8.38 11.76 2.72
N PRO A 62 9.62 11.24 2.84
CA PRO A 62 10.01 10.02 2.13
C PRO A 62 9.09 8.83 2.42
N GLY A 63 8.81 8.55 3.70
CA GLY A 63 7.95 7.45 4.13
C GLY A 63 6.50 7.61 3.67
N LEU A 64 5.97 8.84 3.74
CA LEU A 64 4.62 9.16 3.24
C LEU A 64 4.51 8.88 1.74
N SER A 65 5.45 9.41 0.96
CA SER A 65 5.47 9.24 -0.48
C SER A 65 5.60 7.76 -0.86
N MET A 66 6.56 7.04 -0.26
CA MET A 66 6.72 5.60 -0.47
C MET A 66 5.43 4.81 -0.20
N GLY A 67 4.76 5.07 0.93
CA GLY A 67 3.52 4.38 1.29
C GLY A 67 2.36 4.69 0.33
N LEU A 68 2.20 5.95 -0.09
CA LEU A 68 1.14 6.35 -1.02
C LEU A 68 1.31 5.69 -2.40
N PHE A 69 2.52 5.72 -2.96
CA PHE A 69 2.78 5.07 -4.26
C PHE A 69 2.70 3.55 -4.17
N ALA A 70 3.13 2.95 -3.05
CA ALA A 70 2.98 1.51 -2.78
C ALA A 70 1.49 1.10 -2.73
N SER A 71 0.64 1.92 -2.09
CA SER A 71 -0.81 1.71 -2.05
C SER A 71 -1.44 1.77 -3.45
N PHE A 72 -1.05 2.75 -4.26
CA PHE A 72 -1.61 2.96 -5.59
C PHE A 72 -1.21 1.84 -6.58
N MET A 73 0.08 1.48 -6.63
CA MET A 73 0.58 0.48 -7.56
C MET A 73 0.39 -0.96 -7.08
N GLY A 74 0.50 -1.20 -5.77
CA GLY A 74 0.40 -2.52 -5.19
C GLY A 74 -1.02 -2.96 -4.85
N ARG A 75 -1.93 -1.99 -4.65
CA ARG A 75 -3.31 -2.21 -4.21
C ARG A 75 -3.40 -3.15 -3.00
N GLY A 76 -2.43 -3.05 -2.09
CA GLY A 76 -2.25 -3.98 -0.99
C GLY A 76 -3.40 -3.93 0.02
N LEU A 77 -4.06 -5.07 0.24
CA LEU A 77 -5.08 -5.25 1.29
C LEU A 77 -4.58 -6.12 2.44
N THR A 78 -3.60 -6.98 2.16
CA THR A 78 -3.06 -7.96 3.10
C THR A 78 -1.83 -7.44 3.83
N LYS A 79 -1.55 -7.99 5.03
CA LYS A 79 -0.37 -7.64 5.84
C LYS A 79 0.96 -7.85 5.07
N ILE A 80 0.98 -8.80 4.13
CA ILE A 80 2.16 -9.09 3.30
C ILE A 80 2.60 -7.84 2.52
N HIS A 81 1.66 -7.07 1.96
CA HIS A 81 1.99 -5.88 1.17
C HIS A 81 2.59 -4.77 2.05
N ARG A 82 2.13 -4.64 3.30
CA ARG A 82 2.71 -3.71 4.28
C ARG A 82 4.16 -4.07 4.60
N VAL A 83 4.44 -5.35 4.81
CA VAL A 83 5.79 -5.86 5.09
C VAL A 83 6.70 -5.67 3.88
N VAL A 84 6.20 -5.95 2.68
CA VAL A 84 6.96 -5.76 1.43
C VAL A 84 7.32 -4.29 1.23
N SER A 85 6.38 -3.36 1.45
CA SER A 85 6.67 -1.92 1.39
C SER A 85 7.70 -1.50 2.45
N ALA A 86 7.58 -2.01 3.69
CA ALA A 86 8.54 -1.72 4.75
C ALA A 86 9.96 -2.19 4.41
N LEU A 87 10.10 -3.44 3.93
CA LEU A 87 11.38 -4.06 3.58
C LEU A 87 12.02 -3.37 2.38
N THR A 88 11.25 -3.11 1.33
CA THR A 88 11.76 -2.41 0.14
C THR A 88 12.17 -0.98 0.49
N GLY A 89 11.35 -0.27 1.26
CA GLY A 89 11.68 1.05 1.78
C GLY A 89 12.95 1.06 2.64
N LEU A 90 13.15 0.03 3.48
CA LEU A 90 14.36 -0.11 4.30
C LEU A 90 15.60 -0.25 3.43
N VAL A 91 15.57 -1.12 2.43
CA VAL A 91 16.69 -1.33 1.49
C VAL A 91 17.03 -0.05 0.74
N ILE A 92 16.01 0.66 0.24
CA ILE A 92 16.20 1.91 -0.50
C ILE A 92 16.81 2.99 0.40
N LEU A 93 16.25 3.20 1.59
CA LEU A 93 16.71 4.23 2.51
C LEU A 93 18.11 3.94 3.06
N LEU A 94 18.44 2.67 3.34
CA LEU A 94 19.80 2.28 3.72
C LEU A 94 20.79 2.49 2.57
N GLY A 95 20.40 2.14 1.34
CA GLY A 95 21.22 2.36 0.15
C GLY A 95 21.50 3.85 -0.09
N ILE A 96 20.48 4.69 0.01
CA ILE A 96 20.60 6.16 -0.09
C ILE A 96 21.46 6.71 1.06
N GLY A 97 21.23 6.25 2.28
CA GLY A 97 22.00 6.67 3.46
C GLY A 97 23.48 6.34 3.33
N TYR A 98 23.82 5.18 2.77
CA TYR A 98 25.18 4.79 2.47
C TYR A 98 25.81 5.67 1.37
N LEU A 99 25.11 5.89 0.25
CA LEU A 99 25.58 6.71 -0.87
C LEU A 99 25.83 8.17 -0.47
N LEU A 100 24.99 8.72 0.40
CA LEU A 100 25.07 10.11 0.87
C LEU A 100 25.87 10.28 2.16
N GLN A 101 26.47 9.20 2.69
CA GLN A 101 27.24 9.19 3.94
C GLN A 101 26.51 9.87 5.11
N LEU A 102 25.21 9.59 5.25
CA LEU A 102 24.40 10.21 6.28
C LEU A 102 24.78 9.73 7.68
N THR A 103 24.70 10.62 8.67
CA THR A 103 25.03 10.34 10.08
C THR A 103 24.17 9.22 10.66
N SER A 104 24.68 8.48 11.65
CA SER A 104 23.99 7.36 12.34
C SER A 104 22.58 7.70 12.86
N ALA A 105 22.30 8.96 13.20
CA ALA A 105 20.95 9.42 13.55
C ALA A 105 19.91 9.18 12.44
N THR A 106 20.32 9.15 11.17
CA THR A 106 19.44 8.84 10.04
C THR A 106 18.97 7.39 10.04
N ILE A 107 19.69 6.46 10.66
CA ILE A 107 19.27 5.04 10.78
C ILE A 107 18.02 4.91 11.67
N GLY A 108 17.90 5.71 12.72
CA GLY A 108 16.67 5.75 13.53
C GLY A 108 15.48 6.32 12.73
N LEU A 109 15.75 7.31 11.88
CA LEU A 109 14.73 7.95 11.04
C LEU A 109 14.30 7.08 9.85
N THR A 110 15.17 6.20 9.33
CA THR A 110 14.77 5.24 8.29
C THR A 110 13.75 4.24 8.82
N LEU A 111 13.90 3.76 10.06
CA LEU A 111 12.93 2.87 10.70
C LEU A 111 11.56 3.54 10.84
N ILE A 112 11.51 4.81 11.25
CA ILE A 112 10.26 5.57 11.33
C ILE A 112 9.60 5.67 9.94
N ASN A 113 10.38 5.97 8.91
CA ASN A 113 9.87 6.03 7.53
C ASN A 113 9.36 4.67 7.04
N CYS A 114 9.99 3.55 7.41
CA CYS A 114 9.51 2.21 7.09
C CYS A 114 8.16 1.91 7.75
N VAL A 115 7.97 2.31 9.01
CA VAL A 115 6.68 2.15 9.70
C VAL A 115 5.60 2.96 8.99
N ILE A 116 5.89 4.19 8.60
CA ILE A 116 4.95 5.08 7.92
C ILE A 116 4.59 4.53 6.54
N ALA A 117 5.58 4.07 5.77
CA ALA A 117 5.34 3.43 4.48
C ALA A 117 4.46 2.18 4.64
N ALA A 118 4.73 1.34 5.64
CA ALA A 118 3.93 0.14 5.93
C ALA A 118 2.47 0.45 6.32
N MET A 119 2.24 1.53 7.07
CA MET A 119 0.90 1.97 7.45
C MET A 119 0.11 2.49 6.25
N LEU A 120 0.76 3.26 5.37
CA LEU A 120 0.14 3.91 4.22
C LEU A 120 0.07 3.04 2.96
N ALA A 121 0.82 1.94 2.89
CA ALA A 121 0.78 0.99 1.76
C ALA A 121 -0.56 0.21 1.63
N ASN A 122 -1.57 0.54 2.44
CA ASN A 122 -2.90 -0.04 2.31
C ASN A 122 -3.73 0.70 1.29
N ARG A 123 -4.47 -0.05 0.48
CA ARG A 123 -5.50 0.52 -0.39
C ARG A 123 -6.59 1.19 0.44
N PHE A 124 -6.99 2.39 0.03
CA PHE A 124 -8.21 3.04 0.52
C PHE A 124 -9.42 2.32 -0.08
N LEU A 125 -10.24 1.73 0.78
CA LEU A 125 -11.45 1.01 0.41
C LEU A 125 -12.69 1.88 0.66
N THR A 126 -13.70 1.72 -0.19
CA THR A 126 -15.05 2.19 0.14
C THR A 126 -15.68 1.29 1.20
N ARG A 127 -16.74 1.76 1.86
CA ARG A 127 -17.44 1.01 2.92
C ARG A 127 -17.93 -0.37 2.43
N GLU A 128 -18.52 -0.41 1.25
CA GLU A 128 -19.01 -1.65 0.63
C GLU A 128 -17.88 -2.65 0.33
N GLN A 129 -16.72 -2.16 -0.10
CA GLN A 129 -15.54 -3.02 -0.35
C GLN A 129 -14.94 -3.54 0.96
N ALA A 130 -14.94 -2.73 2.02
CA ALA A 130 -14.45 -3.13 3.32
C ALA A 130 -15.33 -4.24 3.92
N ASP A 131 -16.66 -4.10 3.84
CA ASP A 131 -17.61 -5.11 4.30
C ASP A 131 -17.46 -6.42 3.51
N ALA A 132 -17.29 -6.35 2.18
CA ALA A 132 -17.07 -7.53 1.34
C ALA A 132 -15.75 -8.28 1.67
N VAL A 133 -14.67 -7.54 1.94
CA VAL A 133 -13.38 -8.14 2.34
C VAL A 133 -13.48 -8.75 3.74
N PHE A 134 -14.22 -8.14 4.65
CA PHE A 134 -14.44 -8.65 6.00
C PHE A 134 -15.25 -9.96 5.99
N ASP A 135 -16.36 -9.99 5.25
CA ASP A 135 -17.20 -11.19 5.08
C ASP A 135 -16.43 -12.35 4.44
N TYR A 136 -15.54 -12.04 3.50
CA TYR A 136 -14.62 -13.01 2.92
C TYR A 136 -13.61 -13.55 3.94
N GLN A 137 -12.96 -12.67 4.71
CA GLN A 137 -11.94 -13.06 5.71
C GLN A 137 -12.52 -13.88 6.87
N ILE A 138 -13.78 -13.63 7.24
CA ILE A 138 -14.50 -14.38 8.29
C ILE A 138 -15.16 -15.65 7.75
N GLY A 139 -15.17 -15.83 6.42
CA GLY A 139 -15.75 -17.01 5.78
C GLY A 139 -17.28 -17.02 5.74
N LEU A 140 -17.93 -15.89 6.02
CA LEU A 140 -19.39 -15.74 5.99
C LEU A 140 -19.96 -15.94 4.57
N THR A 141 -19.17 -15.67 3.52
CA THR A 141 -19.58 -15.91 2.12
C THR A 141 -19.81 -17.40 1.81
N LYS A 142 -19.20 -18.34 2.55
CA LYS A 142 -19.46 -19.78 2.38
C LYS A 142 -20.77 -20.25 3.02
N LEU A 143 -21.39 -19.45 3.89
CA LEU A 143 -22.62 -19.78 4.60
C LEU A 143 -23.89 -19.23 3.93
N ARG A 144 -23.72 -18.44 2.86
CA ARG A 144 -24.82 -17.74 2.17
C ARG A 144 -25.13 -18.31 0.78
N LYS A 145 -24.65 -19.52 0.49
CA LYS A 145 -25.00 -20.30 -0.71
C LYS A 145 -26.17 -21.23 -0.41
#